data_AF-A0A524FKW1-F1
#
_entry.id   AF-A0A524FKW1-F1
#
_cell.length_a   1.000
_cell.length_b   1.000
_cell.length_c   1.000
_cell.angle_alpha   90.00
_cell.angle_beta   90.00
_cell.angle_gamma   90.00
#
_symmetry.space_group_name_H-M   'P 1'
#
loop_
_entity.id
_entity.type
_entity.pdbx_description
1 polymer ?
#
loop_
_entity_poly.entity_id
_entity_poly.type
_entity_poly.pdbx_seq_one_letter_code
_entity_poly.pdbx_strand_id
1 'polypeptide(L)' 'MPDDKEEVAKKVLGGLEKLERKLSGQKCSTCGAEGPDNIFNCETCGKEICTECYNMTMDAEMICQDCVRSRGLTPDDLQF' A
#
# COMPACT_ATOMS: atom_id res chain seq x y z
N MET A 1 12.13 34.08 28.19
CA MET A 1 12.78 32.78 27.94
C MET A 1 12.16 32.22 26.67
N PRO A 2 12.81 32.43 25.51
CA PRO A 2 12.35 31.95 24.21
C PRO A 2 12.70 30.46 23.95
N ASP A 3 13.54 29.85 24.79
CA ASP A 3 14.10 28.51 24.63
C ASP A 3 13.07 27.37 24.66
N ASP A 4 12.00 27.49 25.45
CA ASP A 4 10.98 26.43 25.55
C ASP A 4 10.19 26.22 24.24
N LYS A 5 10.04 27.26 23.41
CA LYS A 5 9.26 27.15 22.16
C LYS A 5 9.99 26.38 21.07
N GLU A 6 11.32 26.44 21.05
CA GLU A 6 12.13 25.79 20.02
C GLU A 6 12.26 24.28 20.26
N GLU A 7 12.35 23.85 21.52
CA GLU A 7 12.37 22.42 21.88
C GLU A 7 11.05 21.72 21.56
N VAL A 8 9.92 22.39 21.81
CA VAL A 8 8.59 21.84 21.52
C VAL A 8 8.39 21.70 20.00
N ALA A 9 8.84 22.69 19.22
CA ALA A 9 8.77 22.64 17.76
C ALA A 9 9.54 21.45 17.18
N LYS A 10 10.77 21.18 17.65
CA LYS A 10 11.57 20.03 17.20
C LYS A 10 10.92 18.68 17.53
N LYS A 11 10.29 18.54 18.69
CA LYS A 11 9.56 17.31 19.07
C LYS A 11 8.35 17.06 18.18
N VAL A 12 7.61 18.10 17.83
CA VAL A 12 6.43 17.99 16.94
C VAL A 12 6.86 17.66 15.51
N LEU A 13 7.86 18.37 14.98
CA LEU A 13 8.40 18.14 13.62
C LEU A 13 9.00 16.73 13.47
N GLY A 14 9.80 16.27 14.45
CA GLY A 14 10.37 14.92 14.41
C GLY A 14 9.33 13.79 14.58
N GLY A 15 8.16 14.09 15.16
CA GLY A 15 7.02 13.18 15.20
C GLY A 15 6.33 13.03 13.85
N LEU A 16 6.20 14.14 13.09
CA LEU A 16 5.63 14.16 11.75
C LEU A 16 6.46 13.34 10.75
N GLU A 17 7.79 13.53 10.73
CA GLU A 17 8.67 12.78 9.81
C GLU A 17 8.63 11.26 10.05
N LYS A 18 8.43 10.83 11.30
CA LYS A 18 8.28 9.41 11.67
C LYS A 18 6.95 8.83 11.20
N LEU A 19 5.88 9.63 11.22
CA LEU A 19 4.58 9.27 10.67
C LEU A 19 4.63 9.22 9.14
N GLU A 20 5.23 10.22 8.50
CA GLU A 20 5.41 10.24 7.04
C GLU A 20 6.25 9.08 6.54
N ARG A 21 7.30 8.64 7.25
CA ARG A 21 8.04 7.42 6.89
C ARG A 21 7.25 6.13 7.06
N LYS A 22 6.31 6.07 8.01
CA LYS A 22 5.43 4.92 8.18
C LYS A 22 4.36 4.84 7.10
N LEU A 23 3.89 5.99 6.60
CA LEU A 23 2.95 6.04 5.49
C LEU A 23 3.64 5.89 4.12
N SER A 24 4.76 6.59 3.89
CA SER A 24 5.47 6.60 2.60
C SER A 24 6.24 5.31 2.26
N GLY A 25 6.21 4.30 3.13
CA GLY A 25 7.00 3.07 2.97
C GLY A 25 6.29 1.93 2.26
N GLN A 26 4.98 2.04 1.99
CA GLN A 26 4.26 0.95 1.32
C GLN A 26 4.63 0.94 -0.17
N LYS A 27 5.26 -0.17 -0.57
CA LYS A 27 5.78 -0.40 -1.92
C LYS A 27 5.11 -1.63 -2.50
N CYS A 28 4.65 -1.52 -3.73
CA CYS A 28 4.08 -2.63 -4.46
C CYS A 28 5.15 -3.71 -4.65
N SER A 29 4.90 -4.90 -4.14
CA SER A 29 5.81 -6.05 -4.29
C SER A 29 5.93 -6.52 -5.75
N THR A 30 4.98 -6.14 -6.60
CA THR A 30 4.93 -6.55 -8.02
C THR A 30 5.65 -5.57 -8.94
N CYS A 31 5.30 -4.27 -8.89
CA CYS A 31 5.86 -3.26 -9.80
C CYS A 31 6.85 -2.30 -9.13
N GLY A 32 6.97 -2.32 -7.80
CA GLY A 32 7.81 -1.39 -7.07
C GLY A 32 7.26 0.04 -7.00
N ALA A 33 5.99 0.29 -7.32
CA ALA A 33 5.37 1.59 -7.09
C ALA A 33 5.35 1.93 -5.58
N GLU A 34 5.78 3.12 -5.21
CA GLU A 34 5.84 3.62 -3.83
C GLU A 34 4.71 4.63 -3.64
N GLY A 35 3.81 4.39 -2.68
CA GLY A 35 2.71 5.31 -2.42
C GLY A 35 1.76 4.84 -1.30
N PRO A 36 1.43 5.68 -0.30
CA PRO A 36 0.58 5.31 0.82
C PRO A 36 -0.88 5.00 0.43
N ASP A 37 -1.41 5.65 -0.60
CA ASP A 37 -2.84 5.66 -0.90
C ASP A 37 -3.31 4.56 -1.87
N ASN A 38 -2.38 3.86 -2.52
CA ASN A 38 -2.69 2.96 -3.62
C ASN A 38 -2.11 1.56 -3.45
N ILE A 39 -1.73 1.17 -2.23
CA ILE A 39 -1.22 -0.17 -1.91
C ILE A 39 -2.28 -0.92 -1.10
N PHE A 40 -2.62 -2.11 -1.58
CA PHE A 40 -3.62 -3.02 -1.01
C PHE A 40 -2.98 -4.36 -0.72
N ASN A 41 -3.53 -5.11 0.23
CA ASN A 41 -3.13 -6.48 0.48
C ASN A 41 -3.98 -7.42 -0.36
N CYS A 42 -3.32 -8.29 -1.12
CA CYS A 42 -3.98 -9.39 -1.80
C CYS A 42 -4.65 -10.33 -0.79
N GLU A 43 -5.95 -10.59 -0.91
CA GLU A 43 -6.69 -11.47 0.01
C GLU A 43 -6.28 -12.94 -0.12
N THR A 44 -5.70 -13.33 -1.26
CA THR A 44 -5.22 -14.70 -1.48
C THR A 44 -3.84 -14.97 -0.87
N CYS A 45 -2.88 -14.05 -1.02
CA CYS A 45 -1.49 -14.29 -0.63
C CYS A 45 -0.93 -13.31 0.41
N GLY A 46 -1.69 -12.28 0.78
CA GLY A 46 -1.31 -11.23 1.71
C GLY A 46 -0.31 -10.20 1.18
N LYS A 47 0.19 -10.35 -0.06
CA LYS A 47 1.19 -9.43 -0.64
C LYS A 47 0.62 -8.02 -0.82
N GLU A 48 1.44 -7.03 -0.51
CA GLU A 48 1.20 -5.61 -0.79
C GLU A 48 1.35 -5.34 -2.29
N ILE A 49 0.27 -4.96 -2.94
CA ILE A 49 0.17 -4.72 -4.38
C ILE A 49 -0.51 -3.38 -4.65
N CYS A 50 -0.16 -2.70 -5.74
CA CYS A 50 -0.79 -1.44 -6.07
C CYS A 50 -2.12 -1.60 -6.81
N THR A 51 -2.90 -0.51 -6.90
CA THR A 51 -4.12 -0.39 -7.72
C THR A 51 -3.93 -0.85 -9.17
N GLU A 52 -2.73 -0.72 -9.72
CA GLU A 52 -2.44 -1.16 -11.10
C GLU A 52 -2.03 -2.64 -11.20
N CYS A 53 -1.63 -3.25 -10.09
CA CYS A 53 -1.15 -4.64 -10.02
C CYS A 53 -2.15 -5.60 -9.36
N TYR A 54 -3.26 -5.10 -8.83
CA TYR A 54 -4.39 -5.92 -8.40
C TYR A 54 -5.39 -6.12 -9.54
N ASN A 55 -6.11 -7.22 -9.50
CA ASN A 55 -7.39 -7.38 -10.17
C ASN A 55 -8.45 -7.61 -9.11
N MET A 56 -9.67 -7.22 -9.41
CA MET A 56 -10.84 -7.59 -8.62
C MET A 56 -11.47 -8.82 -9.25
N THR A 57 -11.80 -9.84 -8.46
CA THR A 57 -12.60 -10.98 -8.95
C THR A 57 -14.07 -10.59 -9.05
N MET A 58 -14.87 -11.39 -9.76
CA MET A 58 -16.34 -11.23 -9.75
C MET A 58 -16.95 -11.31 -8.34
N ASP A 59 -16.32 -12.04 -7.43
CA ASP A 59 -16.70 -12.14 -6.01
C ASP A 59 -16.25 -10.93 -5.17
N ALA A 60 -15.75 -9.86 -5.81
CA ALA A 60 -15.20 -8.67 -5.18
C ALA A 60 -13.97 -8.93 -4.28
N GLU A 61 -13.24 -10.03 -4.50
CA GLU A 61 -11.97 -10.30 -3.81
C GLU A 61 -10.84 -9.51 -4.48
N MET A 62 -10.01 -8.84 -3.67
CA MET A 62 -8.82 -8.16 -4.17
C MET A 62 -7.67 -9.15 -4.30
N ILE A 63 -7.30 -9.48 -5.54
CA ILE A 63 -6.30 -10.51 -5.82
C ILE A 63 -5.14 -9.99 -6.68
N CYS A 64 -3.93 -10.46 -6.40
CA CYS A 64 -2.74 -10.10 -7.16
C CYS A 64 -2.70 -10.75 -8.55
N GLN A 65 -2.15 -10.09 -9.60
CA GLN A 65 -2.03 -10.73 -10.93
C GLN A 65 -1.31 -12.09 -10.90
N ASP A 66 -0.32 -12.22 -10.02
CA ASP A 66 0.46 -13.45 -9.82
C ASP A 66 -0.41 -14.59 -9.27
N CYS A 67 -1.35 -14.23 -8.40
CA CYS A 67 -2.32 -15.12 -7.76
C CYS A 67 -3.42 -15.51 -8.76
N VAL A 68 -3.87 -14.56 -9.59
CA VAL A 68 -4.76 -14.83 -10.73
C VAL A 68 -4.14 -15.90 -11.64
N ARG A 69 -2.88 -15.70 -12.06
CA ARG A 69 -2.15 -16.69 -12.87
C ARG A 69 -1.98 -18.02 -12.15
N SER A 70 -1.61 -18.00 -10.87
CA SER A 70 -1.38 -19.23 -10.08
C SER A 70 -2.67 -20.03 -9.87
N ARG A 71 -3.82 -19.35 -9.73
CA ARG A 71 -5.14 -20.00 -9.61
C ARG A 71 -5.74 -20.38 -10.96
N GLY A 72 -5.16 -19.93 -12.07
CA GLY A 72 -5.72 -20.14 -13.41
C GLY A 72 -7.02 -19.36 -13.63
N LEU A 73 -7.22 -18.26 -12.92
CA LEU A 73 -8.37 -17.38 -13.08
C LEU A 73 -8.32 -16.75 -14.48
N THR A 74 -9.42 -16.88 -15.20
CA THR A 74 -9.56 -16.32 -16.55
C THR A 74 -10.07 -14.88 -16.46
N PRO A 75 -9.92 -14.07 -17.52
CA PRO A 75 -10.54 -12.75 -17.56
C PRO A 75 -12.06 -12.75 -17.37
N ASP A 76 -12.74 -13.90 -17.52
CA ASP A 76 -14.17 -14.04 -17.23
C ASP A 76 -14.44 -14.07 -15.70
N ASP A 77 -13.48 -14.55 -14.91
CA ASP A 77 -13.55 -14.56 -13.44
C ASP A 77 -13.16 -13.21 -12.82
N LEU A 78 -12.65 -12.28 -13.63
CA LEU A 78 -12.17 -10.97 -13.21
C LEU A 78 -13.12 -9.86 -13.60
N GLN A 79 -13.34 -8.93 -12.68
CA GLN A 79 -14.05 -7.69 -12.94
C GLN A 79 -13.02 -6.63 -13.39
N PHE A 80 -13.11 -6.23 -14.67
CA PHE A 80 -12.31 -5.16 -15.28
C PHE A 80 -13.03 -3.81 -15.24
#